data_AF-K1U6W7-F1
#
_entry.id   AF-K1U6W7-F1
#
_cell.length_a   1.000
_cell.length_b   1.000
_cell.length_c   1.000
_cell.angle_alpha   90.00
_cell.angle_beta   90.00
_cell.angle_gamma   90.00
#
_symmetry.space_group_name_H-M   'P 1'
#
loop_
_entity.id
_entity.type
_entity.pdbx_description
1 polymer ?
#
loop_
_entity_poly.entity_id
_entity_poly.type
_entity_poly.pdbx_seq_one_letter_code
_entity_poly.pdbx_strand_id
1 'polypeptide(L)'
;RRRSEIIPHAEGLQTHANKGNSHAEGRITVADGVASHAEGNETQASGDYSHAEGNSTVASGLNSHAEGQDTTAGAANAHAEGQGTLTSEVSGHVAGKYNAVVANGLFNFGIGSSNDKRKSAMIIDGTNGKVYFVDAGGYDGGTSIANAKSIQDILKDSGGVEIEQLDESFEFNKNAQFDVFNNIEDGLHIYVGTYRAQNTQIARMLRITQYTEAGETKVQYFEYQEEVGATSCSFINASVIRTESDG
;
A
#
# COMPACT_ATOMS: atom_id res chain seq x y z
N ARG A 1 43.68 19.70 -11.81
CA ARG A 1 42.27 19.29 -11.57
C ARG A 1 42.24 17.76 -11.62
N ARG A 2 42.18 17.08 -10.47
CA ARG A 2 41.96 15.62 -10.44
C ARG A 2 40.49 15.40 -10.81
N ARG A 3 40.22 14.74 -11.93
CA ARG A 3 38.90 14.12 -12.13
C ARG A 3 38.83 13.04 -11.06
N SER A 4 37.87 13.11 -10.14
CA SER A 4 37.52 11.91 -9.37
C SER A 4 36.97 10.94 -10.41
N GLU A 5 37.74 9.93 -10.77
CA GLU A 5 37.21 8.83 -11.56
C GLU A 5 36.10 8.21 -10.72
N ILE A 6 34.90 8.22 -11.29
CA ILE A 6 33.71 7.66 -10.70
C ILE A 6 33.80 6.16 -11.00
N ILE A 7 34.14 5.34 -9.99
CA ILE A 7 34.51 3.93 -10.21
C ILE A 7 33.30 3.02 -9.90
N PRO A 8 32.77 2.27 -10.87
CA PRO A 8 31.85 1.17 -10.59
C PRO A 8 32.55 0.06 -9.80
N HIS A 9 31.84 -0.59 -8.88
CA HIS A 9 32.34 -1.76 -8.15
C HIS A 9 31.51 -2.99 -8.50
N ALA A 10 32.17 -4.12 -8.73
CA ALA A 10 31.49 -5.39 -8.96
C ALA A 10 32.25 -6.54 -8.27
N GLU A 11 31.53 -7.37 -7.52
CA GLU A 11 32.10 -8.55 -6.87
C GLU A 11 31.18 -9.77 -7.01
N GLY A 12 31.74 -10.98 -6.94
CA GLY A 12 31.01 -12.23 -7.16
C GLY A 12 31.08 -12.78 -8.58
N LEU A 13 30.15 -13.67 -8.94
CA LEU A 13 30.16 -14.45 -10.19
C LEU A 13 29.26 -13.80 -11.24
N GLN A 14 29.83 -13.45 -12.40
CA GLN A 14 29.10 -12.82 -13.53
C GLN A 14 28.36 -11.53 -13.13
N THR A 15 28.97 -10.71 -12.29
CA THR A 15 28.41 -9.42 -11.87
C THR A 15 28.95 -8.27 -12.72
N HIS A 16 28.10 -7.28 -12.98
CA HIS A 16 28.41 -6.15 -13.87
C HIS A 16 27.91 -4.84 -13.27
N ALA A 17 28.81 -3.89 -13.06
CA ALA A 17 28.50 -2.52 -12.69
C ALA A 17 28.95 -1.58 -13.81
N ASN A 18 28.00 -1.07 -14.59
CA ASN A 18 28.25 -0.51 -15.93
C ASN A 18 28.28 1.04 -15.97
N LYS A 19 27.93 1.73 -14.88
CA LYS A 19 27.85 3.20 -14.82
C LYS A 19 28.64 3.79 -13.67
N GLY A 20 28.73 5.11 -13.64
CA GLY A 20 29.43 5.79 -12.57
C GLY A 20 28.76 5.56 -11.20
N ASN A 21 29.55 5.17 -10.18
CA ASN A 21 29.13 4.88 -8.81
C ASN A 21 28.17 3.69 -8.68
N SER A 22 27.99 2.88 -9.73
CA SER A 22 27.16 1.69 -9.63
C SER A 22 27.87 0.58 -8.85
N HIS A 23 27.12 -0.23 -8.11
CA HIS A 23 27.63 -1.39 -7.37
C HIS A 23 26.83 -2.65 -7.74
N ALA A 24 27.51 -3.78 -8.00
CA ALA A 24 26.87 -5.07 -8.20
C ALA A 24 27.58 -6.19 -7.41
N GLU A 25 26.85 -6.95 -6.58
CA GLU A 25 27.42 -8.07 -5.82
C GLU A 25 26.58 -9.36 -5.92
N GLY A 26 27.21 -10.53 -5.74
CA GLY A 26 26.53 -11.83 -5.74
C GLY A 26 26.71 -12.67 -7.01
N ARG A 27 25.62 -13.16 -7.62
CA ARG A 27 25.64 -14.04 -8.80
C ARG A 27 24.72 -13.51 -9.91
N ILE A 28 25.26 -13.24 -11.10
CA ILE A 28 24.51 -12.72 -12.25
C ILE A 28 23.75 -11.44 -11.86
N THR A 29 24.44 -10.45 -11.29
CA THR A 29 23.82 -9.18 -10.89
C THR A 29 24.31 -8.05 -11.79
N VAL A 30 23.41 -7.13 -12.15
CA VAL A 30 23.70 -6.06 -13.11
C VAL A 30 23.21 -4.71 -12.60
N ALA A 31 24.12 -3.77 -12.37
CA ALA A 31 23.84 -2.38 -12.04
C ALA A 31 24.14 -1.48 -13.25
N ASP A 32 23.09 -1.12 -13.99
CA ASP A 32 23.13 -0.42 -15.29
C ASP A 32 22.81 1.08 -15.21
N GLY A 33 22.38 1.57 -14.05
CA GLY A 33 22.07 2.97 -13.78
C GLY A 33 23.21 3.71 -13.07
N VAL A 34 23.28 5.03 -13.24
CA VAL A 34 24.21 5.88 -12.47
C VAL A 34 23.90 5.75 -10.99
N ALA A 35 24.91 5.44 -10.18
CA ALA A 35 24.76 5.21 -8.74
C ALA A 35 23.69 4.16 -8.37
N SER A 36 23.44 3.17 -9.24
CA SER A 36 22.53 2.07 -8.94
C SER A 36 23.22 0.93 -8.18
N HIS A 37 22.45 0.12 -7.46
CA HIS A 37 22.94 -1.01 -6.67
C HIS A 37 22.16 -2.29 -7.00
N ALA A 38 22.85 -3.40 -7.29
CA ALA A 38 22.23 -4.70 -7.53
C ALA A 38 22.94 -5.80 -6.70
N GLU A 39 22.22 -6.45 -5.79
CA GLU A 39 22.78 -7.49 -4.93
C GLU A 39 21.97 -8.79 -4.94
N GLY A 40 22.61 -9.91 -4.63
CA GLY A 40 21.96 -11.22 -4.57
C GLY A 40 22.15 -12.08 -5.83
N ASN A 41 21.06 -12.52 -6.45
CA ASN A 41 21.07 -13.53 -7.49
C ASN A 41 20.16 -13.17 -8.66
N GLU A 42 20.70 -13.00 -9.86
CA GLU A 42 19.91 -12.65 -11.06
C GLU A 42 19.18 -11.30 -10.93
N THR A 43 19.74 -10.36 -10.18
CA THR A 43 19.14 -9.04 -9.93
C THR A 43 19.63 -7.98 -10.92
N GLN A 44 18.75 -7.03 -11.25
CA GLN A 44 19.06 -5.96 -12.21
C GLN A 44 18.55 -4.58 -11.75
N ALA A 45 19.47 -3.64 -11.58
CA ALA A 45 19.18 -2.24 -11.24
C ALA A 45 19.53 -1.31 -12.43
N SER A 46 18.56 -1.12 -13.34
CA SER A 46 18.74 -0.39 -14.60
C SER A 46 18.43 1.10 -14.54
N GLY A 47 17.67 1.55 -13.55
CA GLY A 47 17.37 2.95 -13.35
C GLY A 47 18.51 3.70 -12.67
N ASP A 48 18.69 4.99 -13.01
CA ASP A 48 19.60 5.83 -12.24
C ASP A 48 19.12 5.88 -10.78
N TYR A 49 20.06 5.75 -9.84
CA TYR A 49 19.83 5.68 -8.39
C TYR A 49 18.89 4.54 -7.96
N SER A 50 18.71 3.50 -8.77
CA SER A 50 17.84 2.38 -8.42
C SER A 50 18.56 1.33 -7.56
N HIS A 51 17.79 0.54 -6.81
CA HIS A 51 18.29 -0.56 -5.99
C HIS A 51 17.50 -1.84 -6.26
N ALA A 52 18.18 -2.96 -6.51
CA ALA A 52 17.58 -4.28 -6.69
C ALA A 52 18.29 -5.32 -5.81
N GLU A 53 17.57 -5.97 -4.89
CA GLU A 53 18.13 -6.97 -3.98
C GLU A 53 17.31 -8.28 -3.96
N GLY A 54 17.96 -9.41 -3.68
CA GLY A 54 17.29 -10.72 -3.56
C GLY A 54 17.49 -11.67 -4.74
N ASN A 55 16.41 -12.25 -5.26
CA ASN A 55 16.44 -13.26 -6.33
C ASN A 55 15.58 -12.84 -7.53
N SER A 56 16.18 -12.68 -8.70
CA SER A 56 15.46 -12.32 -9.94
C SER A 56 14.68 -11.00 -9.84
N THR A 57 15.18 -10.03 -9.09
CA THR A 57 14.54 -8.73 -8.88
C THR A 57 15.00 -7.68 -9.90
N VAL A 58 14.09 -6.79 -10.30
CA VAL A 58 14.35 -5.78 -11.35
C VAL A 58 13.89 -4.40 -10.92
N ALA A 59 14.81 -3.46 -10.77
CA ALA A 59 14.54 -2.05 -10.49
C ALA A 59 14.91 -1.19 -11.72
N SER A 60 13.95 -0.99 -12.61
CA SER A 60 14.18 -0.35 -13.93
C SER A 60 13.84 1.14 -14.00
N GLY A 61 13.17 1.69 -13.00
CA GLY A 61 12.81 3.10 -12.94
C GLY A 61 13.86 3.98 -12.26
N LEU A 62 13.88 5.28 -12.59
CA LEU A 62 14.64 6.28 -11.84
C LEU A 62 14.28 6.23 -10.35
N ASN A 63 15.25 6.14 -9.45
CA ASN A 63 15.06 6.00 -8.00
C ASN A 63 14.17 4.80 -7.58
N SER A 64 14.00 3.77 -8.42
CA SER A 64 13.14 2.63 -8.08
C SER A 64 13.83 1.66 -7.12
N HIS A 65 13.06 0.96 -6.30
CA HIS A 65 13.54 -0.09 -5.41
C HIS A 65 12.80 -1.41 -5.66
N ALA A 66 13.50 -2.53 -5.83
CA ALA A 66 12.91 -3.85 -5.94
C ALA A 66 13.61 -4.86 -5.02
N GLU A 67 12.88 -5.50 -4.11
CA GLU A 67 13.42 -6.46 -3.15
C GLU A 67 12.60 -7.76 -3.10
N GLY A 68 13.23 -8.88 -2.72
CA GLY A 68 12.57 -10.18 -2.56
C GLY A 68 12.82 -11.18 -3.70
N GLN A 69 11.77 -11.83 -4.22
CA GLN A 69 11.86 -12.83 -5.29
C GLN A 69 10.97 -12.46 -6.49
N ASP A 70 11.52 -12.44 -7.70
CA ASP A 70 10.78 -12.16 -8.94
C ASP A 70 10.00 -10.83 -8.90
N THR A 71 10.52 -9.82 -8.19
CA THR A 71 9.86 -8.52 -8.05
C THR A 71 10.32 -7.54 -9.13
N THR A 72 9.46 -6.61 -9.52
CA THR A 72 9.80 -5.60 -10.53
C THR A 72 9.22 -4.23 -10.19
N ALA A 73 10.10 -3.26 -9.97
CA ALA A 73 9.76 -1.84 -9.86
C ALA A 73 10.04 -1.16 -11.21
N GLY A 74 9.00 -1.07 -12.03
CA GLY A 74 9.06 -0.75 -13.46
C GLY A 74 9.08 0.73 -13.83
N ALA A 75 8.86 1.63 -12.86
CA ALA A 75 8.63 3.05 -13.09
C ALA A 75 9.38 3.94 -12.09
N ALA A 76 9.46 5.23 -12.38
CA ALA A 76 10.17 6.19 -11.54
C ALA A 76 9.59 6.25 -10.12
N ASN A 77 10.47 6.26 -9.12
CA ASN A 77 10.16 6.26 -7.69
C ASN A 77 9.30 5.08 -7.22
N ALA A 78 9.20 4.00 -8.00
CA ALA A 78 8.41 2.84 -7.65
C ALA A 78 9.13 1.95 -6.63
N HIS A 79 8.37 1.25 -5.78
CA HIS A 79 8.86 0.25 -4.84
C HIS A 79 8.08 -1.06 -5.02
N ALA A 80 8.79 -2.18 -5.23
CA ALA A 80 8.19 -3.52 -5.29
C ALA A 80 8.91 -4.49 -4.33
N GLU A 81 8.19 -5.02 -3.34
CA GLU A 81 8.72 -5.97 -2.36
C GLU A 81 7.90 -7.28 -2.31
N GLY A 82 8.51 -8.36 -1.84
CA GLY A 82 7.85 -9.66 -1.63
C GLY A 82 8.12 -10.70 -2.72
N GLN A 83 7.08 -11.40 -3.21
CA GLN A 83 7.20 -12.48 -4.20
C GLN A 83 6.36 -12.23 -5.45
N GLY A 84 7.00 -12.10 -6.61
CA GLY A 84 6.31 -11.95 -7.90
C GLY A 84 5.54 -10.63 -8.03
N THR A 85 5.85 -9.63 -7.21
CA THR A 85 5.17 -8.33 -7.23
C THR A 85 5.70 -7.45 -8.37
N LEU A 86 4.83 -6.67 -8.99
CA LEU A 86 5.16 -5.84 -10.15
C LEU A 86 4.35 -4.54 -10.10
N THR A 87 5.02 -3.42 -10.32
CA THR A 87 4.38 -2.13 -10.58
C THR A 87 5.00 -1.42 -11.77
N SER A 88 4.16 -0.79 -12.58
CA SER A 88 4.53 0.09 -13.69
C SER A 88 4.08 1.53 -13.44
N GLU A 89 3.59 1.82 -12.23
CA GLU A 89 3.05 3.13 -11.86
C GLU A 89 4.15 4.01 -11.27
N VAL A 90 4.22 5.27 -11.72
CA VAL A 90 5.13 6.25 -11.13
C VAL A 90 4.76 6.45 -9.66
N SER A 91 5.75 6.35 -8.77
CA SER A 91 5.57 6.36 -7.32
C SER A 91 4.71 5.22 -6.77
N GLY A 92 4.47 4.16 -7.56
CA GLY A 92 3.70 3.00 -7.12
C GLY A 92 4.48 2.16 -6.10
N HIS A 93 3.79 1.70 -5.07
CA HIS A 93 4.33 0.83 -4.03
C HIS A 93 3.52 -0.47 -4.00
N VAL A 94 4.19 -1.62 -4.14
CA VAL A 94 3.55 -2.94 -4.12
C VAL A 94 4.28 -3.89 -3.19
N ALA A 95 3.53 -4.62 -2.39
CA ALA A 95 4.05 -5.60 -1.42
C ALA A 95 3.27 -6.92 -1.48
N GLY A 96 3.76 -7.94 -0.77
CA GLY A 96 3.07 -9.23 -0.63
C GLY A 96 3.41 -10.22 -1.76
N LYS A 97 2.40 -10.84 -2.37
CA LYS A 97 2.59 -11.90 -3.36
C LYS A 97 1.73 -11.70 -4.61
N TYR A 98 2.35 -11.73 -5.79
CA TYR A 98 1.68 -11.65 -7.10
C TYR A 98 0.54 -10.62 -7.13
N ASN A 99 0.83 -9.35 -6.85
CA ASN A 99 -0.19 -8.29 -6.85
C ASN A 99 -0.87 -8.17 -8.22
N ALA A 100 -2.14 -7.78 -8.20
CA ALA A 100 -2.85 -7.29 -9.37
C ALA A 100 -2.16 -6.04 -9.92
N VAL A 101 -2.12 -5.94 -11.25
CA VAL A 101 -1.61 -4.77 -11.95
C VAL A 101 -2.81 -3.92 -12.33
N VAL A 102 -2.96 -2.79 -11.66
CA VAL A 102 -4.09 -1.87 -11.82
C VAL A 102 -3.54 -0.51 -12.21
N ALA A 103 -4.05 0.04 -13.31
CA ALA A 103 -3.68 1.37 -13.76
C ALA A 103 -3.97 2.40 -12.68
N ASN A 104 -3.02 3.31 -12.42
CA ASN A 104 -3.07 4.28 -11.31
C ASN A 104 -3.16 3.66 -9.90
N GLY A 105 -2.86 2.36 -9.71
CA GLY A 105 -2.79 1.74 -8.38
C GLY A 105 -1.51 2.14 -7.64
N LEU A 106 -1.54 3.23 -6.86
CA LEU A 106 -0.35 3.75 -6.16
C LEU A 106 0.12 2.90 -4.99
N PHE A 107 -0.79 2.21 -4.31
CA PHE A 107 -0.43 1.29 -3.24
C PHE A 107 -1.21 0.00 -3.39
N ASN A 108 -0.53 -1.14 -3.28
CA ASN A 108 -1.13 -2.43 -3.50
C ASN A 108 -0.52 -3.51 -2.59
N PHE A 109 -1.37 -4.29 -1.93
CA PHE A 109 -0.95 -5.48 -1.21
C PHE A 109 -1.40 -6.76 -1.92
N GLY A 110 -0.46 -7.47 -2.54
CA GLY A 110 -0.70 -8.68 -3.32
C GLY A 110 -0.98 -9.93 -2.49
N ILE A 111 -1.97 -10.72 -2.92
CA ILE A 111 -2.33 -12.05 -2.37
C ILE A 111 -2.52 -13.11 -3.47
N GLY A 112 -1.97 -12.89 -4.65
CA GLY A 112 -2.05 -13.82 -5.77
C GLY A 112 -1.26 -15.10 -5.53
N SER A 113 -1.50 -16.11 -6.37
CA SER A 113 -0.85 -17.42 -6.27
C SER A 113 0.19 -17.69 -7.37
N SER A 114 0.09 -16.99 -8.50
CA SER A 114 1.03 -17.05 -9.62
C SER A 114 0.90 -15.81 -10.50
N ASN A 115 1.77 -15.67 -11.51
CA ASN A 115 1.67 -14.62 -12.53
C ASN A 115 0.31 -14.60 -13.26
N ASP A 116 -0.26 -15.77 -13.53
CA ASP A 116 -1.57 -15.89 -14.20
C ASP A 116 -2.75 -15.74 -13.22
N LYS A 117 -2.48 -15.72 -11.91
CA LYS A 117 -3.47 -15.64 -10.82
C LYS A 117 -3.09 -14.52 -9.86
N ARG A 118 -2.74 -13.36 -10.43
CA ARG A 118 -2.43 -12.15 -9.68
C ARG A 118 -3.66 -11.65 -8.95
N LYS A 119 -3.50 -11.32 -7.68
CA LYS A 119 -4.56 -10.74 -6.84
C LYS A 119 -4.02 -9.74 -5.85
N SER A 120 -4.86 -8.81 -5.42
CA SER A 120 -4.51 -7.80 -4.41
C SER A 120 -5.59 -7.66 -3.37
N ALA A 121 -5.26 -7.79 -2.08
CA ALA A 121 -6.20 -7.62 -0.97
C ALA A 121 -6.66 -6.17 -0.81
N MET A 122 -5.78 -5.21 -1.12
CA MET A 122 -6.02 -3.78 -0.99
C MET A 122 -5.37 -3.03 -2.15
N ILE A 123 -6.07 -2.02 -2.67
CA ILE A 123 -5.55 -1.05 -3.64
C ILE A 123 -5.94 0.38 -3.24
N ILE A 124 -5.00 1.32 -3.32
CA ILE A 124 -5.27 2.76 -3.28
C ILE A 124 -5.09 3.34 -4.68
N ASP A 125 -6.14 3.96 -5.23
CA ASP A 125 -6.11 4.66 -6.51
C ASP A 125 -5.42 6.03 -6.39
N GLY A 126 -4.46 6.30 -7.27
CA GLY A 126 -3.75 7.57 -7.35
C GLY A 126 -4.55 8.71 -7.96
N THR A 127 -5.67 8.43 -8.63
CA THR A 127 -6.48 9.47 -9.25
C THR A 127 -7.27 10.26 -8.21
N ASN A 128 -7.81 9.58 -7.19
CA ASN A 128 -8.74 10.18 -6.23
C ASN A 128 -8.52 9.70 -4.78
N GLY A 129 -7.51 8.86 -4.52
CA GLY A 129 -7.22 8.33 -3.18
C GLY A 129 -8.22 7.30 -2.67
N LYS A 130 -9.12 6.77 -3.52
CA LYS A 130 -10.08 5.74 -3.13
C LYS A 130 -9.38 4.44 -2.77
N VAL A 131 -9.92 3.77 -1.76
CA VAL A 131 -9.39 2.51 -1.24
C VAL A 131 -10.36 1.38 -1.56
N TYR A 132 -9.83 0.32 -2.14
CA TYR A 132 -10.56 -0.87 -2.57
C TYR A 132 -10.03 -2.07 -1.82
N PHE A 133 -10.93 -2.87 -1.25
CA PHE A 133 -10.60 -4.13 -0.58
C PHE A 133 -11.24 -5.29 -1.32
N VAL A 134 -10.59 -6.45 -1.31
CA VAL A 134 -11.19 -7.70 -1.80
C VAL A 134 -12.37 -8.07 -0.91
N ASP A 135 -13.42 -8.61 -1.53
CA ASP A 135 -14.68 -9.06 -0.90
C ASP A 135 -15.55 -7.96 -0.26
N ALA A 136 -14.98 -6.80 0.07
CA ALA A 136 -15.73 -5.61 0.47
C ALA A 136 -15.93 -4.68 -0.75
N GLY A 137 -17.10 -4.79 -1.40
CA GLY A 137 -17.49 -3.90 -2.50
C GLY A 137 -17.44 -4.52 -3.90
N GLY A 138 -17.23 -5.83 -4.01
CA GLY A 138 -17.27 -6.54 -5.29
C GLY A 138 -15.98 -6.50 -6.10
N TYR A 139 -14.87 -6.05 -5.50
CA TYR A 139 -13.54 -6.28 -6.06
C TYR A 139 -13.15 -7.74 -5.83
N ASP A 140 -12.95 -8.51 -6.91
CA ASP A 140 -12.57 -9.93 -6.87
C ASP A 140 -11.06 -10.16 -6.67
N GLY A 141 -10.31 -9.07 -6.52
CA GLY A 141 -8.86 -9.04 -6.47
C GLY A 141 -8.19 -8.94 -7.84
N GLY A 142 -8.94 -8.82 -8.94
CA GLY A 142 -8.43 -8.87 -10.32
C GLY A 142 -7.73 -7.61 -10.85
N THR A 143 -7.62 -7.47 -12.17
CA THR A 143 -6.84 -6.39 -12.83
C THR A 143 -7.56 -5.06 -12.98
N SER A 144 -8.77 -4.92 -12.43
CA SER A 144 -9.57 -3.71 -12.58
C SER A 144 -10.40 -3.41 -11.35
N ILE A 145 -10.40 -2.14 -10.96
CA ILE A 145 -11.24 -1.58 -9.90
C ILE A 145 -12.50 -0.89 -10.47
N ALA A 146 -12.73 -0.93 -11.78
CA ALA A 146 -13.78 -0.14 -12.44
C ALA A 146 -15.21 -0.45 -11.96
N ASN A 147 -15.45 -1.70 -11.53
CA ASN A 147 -16.76 -2.15 -11.03
C ASN A 147 -16.77 -2.38 -9.51
N ALA A 148 -15.66 -2.12 -8.83
CA ALA A 148 -15.57 -2.26 -7.40
C ALA A 148 -16.11 -1.01 -6.71
N LYS A 149 -16.89 -1.21 -5.64
CA LYS A 149 -17.20 -0.14 -4.69
C LYS A 149 -15.98 0.08 -3.81
N SER A 150 -15.51 1.31 -3.72
CA SER A 150 -14.52 1.68 -2.71
C SER A 150 -15.13 1.60 -1.30
N ILE A 151 -14.30 1.56 -0.26
CA ILE A 151 -14.78 1.68 1.12
C ILE A 151 -15.61 2.97 1.29
N GLN A 152 -15.22 4.06 0.62
CA GLN A 152 -15.96 5.31 0.63
C GLN A 152 -17.35 5.18 -0.01
N ASP A 153 -17.49 4.39 -1.09
CA ASP A 153 -18.79 4.16 -1.74
C ASP A 153 -19.68 3.23 -0.89
N ILE A 154 -19.11 2.20 -0.26
CA ILE A 154 -19.83 1.32 0.69
C ILE A 154 -20.37 2.12 1.87
N LEU A 155 -19.56 3.03 2.43
CA LEU A 155 -19.94 3.87 3.55
C LEU A 155 -20.97 4.96 3.19
N LYS A 156 -21.08 5.34 1.91
CA LYS A 156 -22.16 6.23 1.41
C LYS A 156 -23.46 5.46 1.22
N ASP A 157 -23.39 4.24 0.70
CA ASP A 157 -24.56 3.42 0.39
C ASP A 157 -25.17 2.73 1.62
N SER A 158 -24.44 2.62 2.75
CA SER A 158 -24.91 1.95 3.97
C SER A 158 -26.04 2.68 4.73
N GLY A 159 -26.58 3.78 4.17
CA GLY A 159 -27.80 4.43 4.68
C GLY A 159 -27.64 5.15 6.02
N GLY A 160 -26.42 5.34 6.49
CA GLY A 160 -26.12 6.10 7.71
C GLY A 160 -25.50 7.46 7.39
N VAL A 161 -26.34 8.50 7.38
CA VAL A 161 -26.00 9.93 7.36
C VAL A 161 -25.66 10.51 5.97
N GLU A 162 -26.48 11.46 5.51
CA GLU A 162 -26.14 12.38 4.41
C GLU A 162 -24.91 13.21 4.83
N ILE A 163 -23.79 13.04 4.13
CA ILE A 163 -22.60 13.88 4.32
C ILE A 163 -22.88 15.23 3.64
N GLU A 164 -23.46 16.17 4.38
CA GLU A 164 -23.89 17.47 3.81
C GLU A 164 -22.72 18.42 3.48
N GLN A 165 -21.53 18.24 4.07
CA GLN A 165 -20.33 19.02 3.72
C GLN A 165 -19.05 18.35 4.26
N LEU A 166 -18.13 17.99 3.37
CA LEU A 166 -16.73 17.74 3.70
C LEU A 166 -16.04 19.09 3.87
N ASP A 167 -15.62 19.44 5.08
CA ASP A 167 -14.71 20.59 5.29
C ASP A 167 -13.28 20.11 5.04
N GLU A 168 -12.77 20.35 3.84
CA GLU A 168 -11.42 19.97 3.39
C GLU A 168 -10.31 20.84 4.03
N SER A 169 -10.63 21.84 4.86
CA SER A 169 -9.67 22.78 5.43
C SER A 169 -9.07 22.36 6.78
N PHE A 170 -9.50 21.22 7.35
CA PHE A 170 -9.11 20.80 8.69
C PHE A 170 -7.80 19.99 8.72
N GLU A 171 -6.69 20.63 9.11
CA GLU A 171 -5.39 19.98 9.31
C GLU A 171 -5.26 19.32 10.71
N PHE A 172 -5.03 18.00 10.75
CA PHE A 172 -4.95 17.17 11.96
C PHE A 172 -3.81 17.53 12.93
N ASN A 173 -2.71 18.11 12.45
CA ASN A 173 -1.45 18.17 13.19
C ASN A 173 -1.32 19.30 14.24
N LYS A 174 -2.41 20.00 14.60
CA LYS A 174 -2.35 21.13 15.57
C LYS A 174 -3.20 20.98 16.82
N ASN A 175 -4.00 19.93 16.96
CA ASN A 175 -4.92 19.82 18.09
C ASN A 175 -4.35 18.88 19.17
N ALA A 176 -3.67 19.45 20.16
CA ALA A 176 -3.06 18.72 21.29
C ALA A 176 -4.07 18.01 22.22
N GLN A 177 -5.37 18.11 21.94
CA GLN A 177 -6.44 17.45 22.70
C GLN A 177 -6.95 16.15 22.06
N PHE A 178 -6.42 15.74 20.90
CA PHE A 178 -6.88 14.56 20.18
C PHE A 178 -5.77 13.50 20.14
N ASP A 179 -5.70 12.67 21.18
CA ASP A 179 -4.72 11.58 21.29
C ASP A 179 -5.40 10.23 21.01
N VAL A 180 -5.58 9.93 19.73
CA VAL A 180 -6.20 8.69 19.22
C VAL A 180 -5.39 7.43 19.61
N PHE A 181 -4.13 7.59 20.00
CA PHE A 181 -3.19 6.48 20.17
C PHE A 181 -3.09 5.94 21.60
N ASN A 182 -3.59 6.65 22.61
CA ASN A 182 -3.37 6.27 24.01
C ASN A 182 -4.31 5.19 24.58
N ASN A 183 -5.16 4.54 23.77
CA ASN A 183 -6.20 3.65 24.31
C ASN A 183 -6.50 2.38 23.49
N ILE A 184 -5.55 1.82 22.71
CA ILE A 184 -5.91 0.79 21.74
C ILE A 184 -4.82 -0.26 21.56
N GLU A 185 -4.97 -1.42 22.21
CA GLU A 185 -3.99 -2.52 22.13
C GLU A 185 -4.10 -3.41 20.88
N ASP A 186 -5.26 -3.51 20.19
CA ASP A 186 -5.38 -4.40 19.00
C ASP A 186 -6.46 -3.92 17.99
N GLY A 187 -6.04 -3.45 16.81
CA GLY A 187 -6.90 -3.16 15.66
C GLY A 187 -6.31 -2.17 14.64
N LEU A 188 -6.65 -2.30 13.35
CA LEU A 188 -6.36 -1.30 12.32
C LEU A 188 -7.47 -0.24 12.34
N HIS A 189 -7.13 1.00 12.66
CA HIS A 189 -8.06 2.12 12.68
C HIS A 189 -7.84 3.01 11.45
N ILE A 190 -8.87 3.16 10.64
CA ILE A 190 -8.89 4.04 9.46
C ILE A 190 -9.75 5.25 9.82
N TYR A 191 -9.12 6.42 9.89
CA TYR A 191 -9.84 7.68 10.00
C TYR A 191 -10.59 7.94 8.68
N VAL A 192 -11.91 8.09 8.79
CA VAL A 192 -12.79 8.22 7.62
C VAL A 192 -13.03 9.69 7.27
N GLY A 193 -13.01 10.58 8.26
CA GLY A 193 -13.24 12.00 8.07
C GLY A 193 -13.96 12.66 9.23
N THR A 194 -14.07 13.98 9.16
CA THR A 194 -14.87 14.81 10.07
C THR A 194 -16.00 15.44 9.29
N TYR A 195 -17.18 15.47 9.88
CA TYR A 195 -18.34 16.15 9.32
C TYR A 195 -19.06 16.93 10.42
N ARG A 196 -19.91 17.87 10.00
CA ARG A 196 -20.70 18.70 10.92
C ARG A 196 -22.13 18.18 10.94
N ALA A 197 -22.65 17.86 12.12
CA ALA A 197 -24.05 17.51 12.33
C ALA A 197 -24.64 18.41 13.41
N GLN A 198 -25.71 19.15 13.09
CA GLN A 198 -26.44 20.00 14.03
C GLN A 198 -25.53 20.91 14.91
N ASN A 199 -24.53 21.53 14.28
CA ASN A 199 -23.47 22.36 14.88
C ASN A 199 -22.35 21.65 15.65
N THR A 200 -22.43 20.33 15.84
CA THR A 200 -21.37 19.52 16.44
C THR A 200 -20.41 19.01 15.36
N GLN A 201 -19.11 19.04 15.62
CA GLN A 201 -18.11 18.44 14.76
C GLN A 201 -17.88 16.99 15.20
N ILE A 202 -18.06 16.05 14.30
CA ILE A 202 -18.02 14.61 14.57
C ILE A 202 -16.87 14.00 13.77
N ALA A 203 -15.99 13.25 14.42
CA ALA A 203 -15.00 12.40 13.80
C ALA A 203 -15.60 10.99 13.56
N ARG A 204 -15.47 10.47 12.34
CA ARG A 204 -15.89 9.13 11.95
C ARG A 204 -14.68 8.23 11.82
N MET A 205 -14.70 7.10 12.53
CA MET A 205 -13.63 6.12 12.55
C MET A 205 -14.15 4.75 12.11
N LEU A 206 -13.37 4.07 11.27
CA LEU A 206 -13.54 2.66 10.99
C LEU A 206 -12.46 1.89 11.75
N ARG A 207 -12.85 1.00 12.66
CA ARG A 207 -11.96 0.03 13.29
C ARG A 207 -12.14 -1.33 12.64
N ILE A 208 -11.03 -1.92 12.26
CA ILE A 208 -10.95 -3.29 11.75
C ILE A 208 -10.19 -4.10 12.79
N THR A 209 -10.87 -5.06 13.41
CA THR A 209 -10.28 -5.94 14.41
C THR A 209 -10.32 -7.37 13.91
N GLN A 210 -9.17 -8.03 13.88
CA GLN A 210 -9.10 -9.47 13.66
C GLN A 210 -9.19 -10.17 15.03
N TYR A 211 -10.01 -11.21 15.13
CA TYR A 211 -10.16 -12.00 16.35
C TYR A 211 -10.37 -13.48 16.02
N THR A 212 -9.96 -14.36 16.94
CA THR A 212 -10.16 -15.81 16.78
C THR A 212 -11.35 -16.26 17.61
N GLU A 213 -12.33 -16.90 16.98
CA GLU A 213 -13.50 -17.47 17.64
C GLU A 213 -13.72 -18.89 17.12
N ALA A 214 -13.81 -19.86 18.03
CA ALA A 214 -13.98 -21.28 17.72
C ALA A 214 -12.90 -21.88 16.78
N GLY A 215 -11.68 -21.34 16.78
CA GLY A 215 -10.58 -21.82 15.95
C GLY A 215 -10.53 -21.21 14.54
N GLU A 216 -11.49 -20.35 14.21
CA GLU A 216 -11.53 -19.60 12.95
C GLU A 216 -11.10 -18.16 13.18
N THR A 217 -10.31 -17.63 12.23
CA THR A 217 -9.98 -16.21 12.19
C THR A 217 -11.15 -15.44 11.61
N LYS A 218 -11.62 -14.43 12.35
CA LYS A 218 -12.72 -13.55 11.94
C LYS A 218 -12.23 -12.10 11.90
N VAL A 219 -12.85 -11.29 11.04
CA VAL A 219 -12.60 -9.85 10.94
C VAL A 219 -13.88 -9.12 11.29
N GLN A 220 -13.80 -8.17 12.21
CA GLN A 220 -14.91 -7.32 12.63
C GLN A 220 -14.65 -5.87 12.24
N TYR A 221 -15.66 -5.24 11.66
CA TYR A 221 -15.68 -3.83 11.33
C TYR A 221 -16.56 -3.10 12.34
N PHE A 222 -16.00 -2.07 12.97
CA PHE A 222 -16.75 -1.16 13.82
C PHE A 222 -16.67 0.24 13.24
N GLU A 223 -17.83 0.83 13.00
CA GLU A 223 -17.91 2.25 12.82
C GLU A 223 -18.22 2.90 14.17
N TYR A 224 -17.50 3.94 14.55
CA TYR A 224 -17.84 4.75 15.70
C TYR A 224 -17.62 6.23 15.43
N GLN A 225 -18.31 7.04 16.23
CA GLN A 225 -18.34 8.49 16.10
C GLN A 225 -17.91 9.13 17.42
N GLU A 226 -17.10 10.17 17.33
CA GLU A 226 -16.64 10.94 18.49
C GLU A 226 -16.89 12.43 18.26
N GLU A 227 -17.47 13.10 19.25
CA GLU A 227 -17.59 14.55 19.23
C GLU A 227 -16.21 15.18 19.39
N VAL A 228 -15.80 15.99 18.42
CA VAL A 228 -14.52 16.68 18.44
C VAL A 228 -14.51 17.72 19.57
N GLY A 229 -13.77 17.44 20.64
CA GLY A 229 -13.61 18.32 21.80
C GLY A 229 -14.26 17.82 23.10
N ALA A 230 -14.96 16.68 23.09
CA ALA A 230 -15.43 15.99 24.30
C ALA A 230 -14.63 14.70 24.50
N THR A 231 -14.19 14.40 25.72
CA THR A 231 -13.48 13.15 26.07
C THR A 231 -14.40 11.91 26.15
N SER A 232 -15.55 11.94 25.48
CA SER A 232 -16.54 10.87 25.55
C SER A 232 -16.88 10.35 24.16
N CYS A 233 -16.36 9.16 23.88
CA CYS A 233 -16.73 8.37 22.71
C CYS A 233 -18.15 7.81 22.90
N SER A 234 -19.07 8.19 22.00
CA SER A 234 -20.42 7.61 21.94
C SER A 234 -20.47 6.55 20.85
N PHE A 235 -20.57 5.28 21.24
CA PHE A 235 -20.79 4.18 20.30
C PHE A 235 -22.21 4.28 19.73
N ILE A 236 -22.35 4.78 18.50
CA ILE A 236 -23.63 4.76 17.79
C ILE A 236 -23.55 3.67 16.72
N ASN A 237 -24.39 2.64 16.88
CA ASN A 237 -24.64 1.57 15.92
C ASN A 237 -23.41 0.77 15.44
N ALA A 238 -23.10 -0.32 16.15
CA ALA A 238 -22.37 -1.42 15.57
C ALA A 238 -23.27 -2.16 14.56
N SER A 239 -23.26 -1.75 13.30
CA SER A 239 -23.73 -2.64 12.23
C SER A 239 -22.68 -3.72 12.04
N VAL A 240 -22.89 -4.88 12.66
CA VAL A 240 -22.09 -6.07 12.38
C VAL A 240 -22.41 -6.48 10.94
N ILE A 241 -21.57 -6.09 9.99
CA ILE A 241 -21.59 -6.69 8.66
C ILE A 241 -20.93 -8.07 8.82
N ARG A 242 -21.73 -9.10 9.07
CA ARG A 242 -21.32 -10.49 8.89
C ARG A 242 -21.31 -10.76 7.39
N THR A 243 -20.14 -10.73 6.77
CA THR A 243 -19.97 -11.47 5.53
C THR A 243 -19.81 -12.93 5.92
N GLU A 244 -20.88 -13.71 5.82
CA GLU A 244 -20.72 -15.16 5.68
C GLU A 244 -20.05 -15.36 4.32
N SER A 245 -18.75 -15.67 4.30
CA SER A 245 -18.12 -16.21 3.11
C SER A 245 -18.48 -17.69 3.06
N ASP A 246 -19.42 -18.05 2.19
CA ASP A 246 -19.56 -19.44 1.78
C ASP A 246 -18.30 -19.83 0.98
N GLY A 247 -17.33 -20.48 1.63
CA GLY A 247 -16.17 -21.10 0.99
C GLY A 247 -14.86 -21.02 1.78
#